data_AF-A0A967YF30-F1
#
_entry.id   AF-A0A967YF30-F1
#
_cell.length_a   1.000
_cell.length_b   1.000
_cell.length_c   1.000
_cell.angle_alpha   90.00
_cell.angle_beta   90.00
_cell.angle_gamma   90.00
#
_symmetry.space_group_name_H-M   'P 1'
#
loop_
_entity.id
_entity.type
_entity.pdbx_description
1 polymer ?
#
loop_
_entity_poly.entity_id
_entity_poly.type
_entity_poly.pdbx_seq_one_letter_code
_entity_poly.pdbx_strand_id
1 'polypeptide(L)'
;VKAIISNRLHVMSRYTRQVVSRVYREERLKSSEAGKRILRNGKRLITRSEAIMDEVSQQKLETLLQHNASMQVIYEFSQRLQALWNEKTASHEKILQSLRQWCEDAEATGIEALEDFAQTLRSYSLQAA
;
A
#
# COMPACT_ATOMS: atom_id res chain seq x y z
N VAL A 1 -23.59 8.58 -3.20
CA VAL A 1 -22.16 8.48 -3.57
C VAL A 1 -21.65 7.09 -3.18
N LYS A 2 -21.71 6.10 -4.09
CA LYS A 2 -21.27 4.68 -3.88
C LYS A 2 -19.88 4.37 -4.47
N ALA A 3 -19.20 5.38 -4.99
CA ALA A 3 -18.18 5.21 -6.03
C ALA A 3 -16.84 4.65 -5.55
N ILE A 4 -16.49 4.81 -4.27
CA ILE A 4 -15.12 4.54 -3.80
C ILE A 4 -14.94 3.09 -3.34
N ILE A 5 -15.91 2.54 -2.62
CA ILE A 5 -15.94 1.10 -2.30
C ILE A 5 -16.07 0.26 -3.59
N SER A 6 -16.77 0.78 -4.60
CA SER A 6 -16.87 0.11 -5.90
C SER A 6 -15.60 0.20 -6.75
N ASN A 7 -14.69 1.13 -6.46
CA ASN A 7 -13.52 1.40 -7.31
C ASN A 7 -12.19 1.05 -6.62
N ARG A 8 -12.11 -0.18 -6.11
CA ARG A 8 -10.88 -0.78 -5.53
C ARG A 8 -9.64 -0.58 -6.42
N LEU A 9 -9.83 -0.70 -7.74
CA LEU A 9 -8.75 -0.56 -8.72
C LEU A 9 -8.21 0.88 -8.74
N HIS A 10 -9.08 1.87 -8.62
CA HIS A 10 -8.67 3.26 -8.54
C HIS A 10 -7.94 3.56 -7.23
N VAL A 11 -8.43 3.06 -6.09
CA VAL A 11 -7.75 3.25 -4.80
C VAL A 11 -6.36 2.61 -4.81
N MET A 12 -6.23 1.37 -5.31
CA MET A 12 -4.92 0.71 -5.46
C MET A 12 -4.00 1.40 -6.47
N SER A 13 -4.55 1.89 -7.58
CA SER A 13 -3.75 2.65 -8.54
C SER A 13 -3.24 3.95 -7.93
N ARG A 14 -4.03 4.62 -7.08
CA ARG A 14 -3.57 5.79 -6.35
C ARG A 14 -2.54 5.45 -5.29
N TYR A 15 -2.74 4.36 -4.53
CA TYR A 15 -1.77 3.91 -3.53
C TYR A 15 -0.38 3.69 -4.15
N THR A 16 -0.33 2.96 -5.27
CA THR A 16 0.93 2.72 -5.99
C THR A 16 1.58 4.00 -6.55
N ARG A 17 0.79 4.99 -6.97
CA ARG A 17 1.30 6.27 -7.47
C ARG A 17 1.73 7.23 -6.37
N GLN A 18 0.97 7.34 -5.28
CA GLN A 18 1.19 8.34 -4.23
C GLN A 18 2.10 7.83 -3.12
N VAL A 19 1.94 6.57 -2.71
CA VAL A 19 2.71 5.96 -1.62
C VAL A 19 3.96 5.28 -2.16
N VAL A 20 3.78 4.22 -2.95
CA VAL A 20 4.89 3.34 -3.38
C VAL A 20 5.92 4.10 -4.20
N SER A 21 5.48 4.99 -5.11
CA SER A 21 6.42 5.75 -5.94
C SER A 21 7.17 6.84 -5.18
N ARG A 22 6.58 7.41 -4.13
CA ARG A 22 7.21 8.44 -3.29
C ARG A 22 8.25 7.83 -2.37
N VAL A 23 7.89 6.81 -1.60
CA VAL A 23 8.81 6.07 -0.72
C VAL A 23 9.96 5.45 -1.53
N TYR A 24 9.67 4.85 -2.68
CA TYR A 24 10.72 4.36 -3.58
C TYR A 24 11.70 5.46 -3.99
N ARG A 25 11.22 6.68 -4.29
CA ARG A 25 12.09 7.79 -4.70
C ARG A 25 12.98 8.24 -3.55
N GLU A 26 12.40 8.40 -2.36
CA GLU A 26 13.11 8.80 -1.15
C GLU A 26 14.20 7.77 -0.78
N GLU A 27 13.86 6.49 -0.75
CA GLU A 27 14.80 5.42 -0.43
C GLU A 27 15.87 5.26 -1.51
N ARG A 28 15.53 5.50 -2.79
CA ARG A 28 16.50 5.49 -3.90
C ARG A 28 17.51 6.63 -3.79
N LEU A 29 17.11 7.80 -3.28
CA LEU A 29 18.02 8.94 -3.09
C LEU A 29 19.02 8.67 -1.96
N LYS A 30 18.61 7.93 -0.92
CA LYS A 30 19.45 7.54 0.22
C LYS A 30 20.34 6.32 -0.06
N SER A 31 20.05 5.55 -1.12
CA SER A 31 20.70 4.27 -1.41
C SER A 31 21.94 4.39 -2.33
N SER A 32 22.91 3.50 -2.12
CA SER A 32 24.02 3.26 -3.06
C SER A 32 23.53 2.63 -4.38
N GLU A 33 24.36 2.61 -5.44
CA GLU A 33 24.00 2.02 -6.75
C GLU A 33 23.49 0.57 -6.65
N ALA A 34 24.07 -0.24 -5.75
CA ALA A 34 23.59 -1.59 -5.48
C ALA A 34 22.18 -1.58 -4.86
N GLY A 35 21.93 -0.70 -3.88
CA GLY A 35 20.61 -0.49 -3.28
C GLY A 35 19.56 0.03 -4.28
N LYS A 36 19.96 0.89 -5.23
CA LYS A 36 19.06 1.36 -6.30
C LYS A 36 18.55 0.22 -7.19
N ARG A 37 19.40 -0.78 -7.48
CA ARG A 37 19.01 -1.97 -8.27
C ARG A 37 18.02 -2.86 -7.50
N ILE A 38 18.27 -3.06 -6.20
CA ILE A 38 17.40 -3.78 -5.26
C ILE A 38 16.01 -3.11 -5.20
N LEU A 39 15.96 -1.81 -4.94
CA LEU A 39 14.72 -1.04 -4.88
C LEU A 39 13.93 -1.11 -6.19
N ARG A 40 14.61 -1.05 -7.35
CA ARG A 40 13.94 -1.09 -8.66
C ARG A 40 13.19 -2.41 -8.86
N ASN A 41 13.78 -3.51 -8.41
CA ASN A 41 13.15 -4.83 -8.45
C ASN A 41 12.00 -4.91 -7.45
N GLY A 42 12.19 -4.40 -6.22
CA GLY A 42 11.14 -4.34 -5.19
C GLY A 42 9.90 -3.57 -5.65
N LYS A 43 10.08 -2.36 -6.20
CA LYS A 43 8.96 -1.57 -6.75
C LYS A 43 8.17 -2.35 -7.81
N ARG A 44 8.86 -3.03 -8.72
CA ARG A 44 8.21 -3.83 -9.78
C ARG A 44 7.38 -4.98 -9.22
N LEU A 45 7.89 -5.64 -8.18
CA LEU A 45 7.20 -6.73 -7.50
C LEU A 45 5.97 -6.21 -6.75
N ILE A 46 6.09 -5.15 -5.96
CA ILE A 46 4.95 -4.52 -5.24
C ILE A 46 3.83 -4.08 -6.20
N THR A 47 4.20 -3.57 -7.39
CA THR A 47 3.20 -3.11 -8.38
C THR A 47 2.57 -4.28 -9.15
N ARG A 48 3.25 -5.41 -9.27
CA ARG A 48 2.69 -6.64 -9.83
C ARG A 48 1.88 -7.31 -8.72
N SER A 49 0.58 -6.99 -8.67
CA SER A 49 -0.43 -7.59 -7.79
C SER A 49 -0.09 -9.03 -7.40
N GLU A 50 -0.07 -9.32 -6.10
CA GLU A 50 0.30 -10.63 -5.51
C GLU A 50 -0.41 -11.82 -6.17
N ALA A 51 -1.60 -11.61 -6.74
CA ALA A 51 -2.38 -12.64 -7.41
C ALA A 51 -1.64 -13.34 -8.58
N ILE A 52 -0.52 -12.80 -9.05
CA ILE A 52 0.27 -13.33 -10.18
C ILE A 52 1.74 -13.55 -9.78
N MET A 53 2.08 -13.53 -8.48
CA MET A 53 3.45 -13.73 -8.01
C MET A 53 3.72 -15.20 -7.68
N ASP A 54 4.78 -15.77 -8.24
CA ASP A 54 5.30 -17.09 -7.88
C ASP A 54 6.04 -17.02 -6.53
N GLU A 55 6.05 -18.14 -5.78
CA GLU A 55 6.72 -18.23 -4.46
C GLU A 55 8.18 -17.73 -4.50
N VAL A 56 8.88 -17.96 -5.61
CA VAL A 56 10.26 -17.50 -5.81
C VAL A 56 10.35 -15.97 -5.88
N SER A 57 9.38 -15.31 -6.53
CA SER A 57 9.31 -13.84 -6.57
C SER A 57 8.87 -13.26 -5.23
N GLN A 58 8.03 -13.98 -4.48
CA GLN A 58 7.62 -13.58 -3.14
C GLN A 58 8.78 -13.63 -2.15
N GLN A 59 9.57 -14.72 -2.13
CA GLN A 59 10.78 -14.81 -1.30
C GLN A 59 11.82 -13.73 -1.67
N LYS A 60 12.00 -13.46 -2.97
CA LYS A 60 12.84 -12.35 -3.42
C LYS A 60 12.31 -11.02 -2.91
N LEU A 61 11.00 -10.79 -2.98
CA LEU A 61 10.40 -9.59 -2.44
C LEU A 61 10.64 -9.46 -0.95
N GLU A 62 10.34 -10.48 -0.14
CA GLU A 62 10.58 -10.49 1.30
C GLU A 62 12.03 -10.18 1.65
N THR A 63 12.99 -10.79 0.95
CA THR A 63 14.41 -10.51 1.15
C THR A 63 14.73 -9.05 0.84
N LEU A 64 14.14 -8.45 -0.21
CA LEU A 64 14.33 -7.04 -0.53
C LEU A 64 13.69 -6.13 0.53
N LEU A 65 12.53 -6.51 1.07
CA LEU A 65 11.81 -5.76 2.10
C LEU A 65 12.56 -5.78 3.45
N GLN A 66 13.22 -6.89 3.80
CA GLN A 66 14.07 -6.97 5.00
C GLN A 66 15.22 -5.94 4.99
N HIS A 67 15.70 -5.55 3.80
CA HIS A 67 16.76 -4.55 3.67
C HIS A 67 16.23 -3.11 3.64
N ASN A 68 14.91 -2.90 3.57
CA ASN A 68 14.30 -1.59 3.51
C ASN A 68 12.97 -1.55 4.28
N ALA A 69 13.06 -1.15 5.54
CA ALA A 69 11.92 -1.08 6.45
C ALA A 69 10.76 -0.24 5.90
N SER A 70 11.04 0.91 5.26
CA SER A 70 9.97 1.75 4.68
C SER A 70 9.23 1.04 3.54
N MET A 71 9.95 0.34 2.67
CA MET A 71 9.34 -0.48 1.60
C MET A 71 8.53 -1.65 2.18
N GLN A 72 9.00 -2.26 3.28
CA GLN A 72 8.27 -3.30 4.00
C GLN A 72 6.93 -2.80 4.54
N VAL A 73 6.94 -1.65 5.22
CA VAL A 73 5.73 -1.06 5.80
C VAL A 73 4.70 -0.74 4.70
N ILE A 74 5.08 -0.04 3.63
CA ILE A 74 4.13 0.25 2.54
C ILE A 74 3.62 -1.04 1.86
N TYR A 75 4.42 -2.10 1.82
CA TYR A 75 3.98 -3.35 1.26
C TYR A 75 2.90 -4.01 2.12
N GLU A 76 3.15 -4.09 3.43
CA GLU A 76 2.19 -4.61 4.39
C GLU A 76 0.87 -3.82 4.37
N PHE A 77 0.94 -2.49 4.36
CA PHE A 77 -0.25 -1.64 4.28
C PHE A 77 -1.03 -1.85 2.98
N SER A 78 -0.34 -2.03 1.85
CA SER A 78 -0.95 -2.42 0.58
C SER A 78 -1.70 -3.74 0.68
N GLN A 79 -1.12 -4.75 1.35
CA GLN A 79 -1.74 -6.06 1.52
C GLN A 79 -2.95 -6.02 2.44
N ARG A 80 -2.84 -5.32 3.57
CA ARG A 80 -3.96 -5.10 4.47
C ARG A 80 -5.13 -4.45 3.73
N LEU A 81 -4.86 -3.42 2.93
CA LEU A 81 -5.89 -2.74 2.14
C LEU A 81 -6.52 -3.67 1.09
N GLN A 82 -5.72 -4.51 0.43
CA GLN A 82 -6.19 -5.52 -0.51
C GLN A 82 -7.09 -6.58 0.16
N ALA A 83 -6.72 -7.04 1.36
CA ALA A 83 -7.51 -7.98 2.15
C ALA A 83 -8.88 -7.40 2.50
N LEU A 84 -8.96 -6.11 2.84
CA LEU A 84 -10.24 -5.45 3.13
C LEU A 84 -11.24 -5.54 1.97
N TRP A 85 -10.79 -5.45 0.72
CA TRP A 85 -11.70 -5.59 -0.43
C TRP A 85 -11.96 -7.04 -0.86
N ASN A 86 -11.14 -7.98 -0.40
CA ASN A 86 -11.36 -9.40 -0.66
C ASN A 86 -12.36 -10.03 0.31
N GLU A 87 -12.71 -9.35 1.42
CA GLU A 87 -13.82 -9.72 2.29
C GLU A 87 -15.18 -9.51 1.59
N LYS A 88 -15.57 -10.47 0.74
CA LYS A 88 -16.83 -10.46 -0.03
C LYS A 88 -18.10 -10.48 0.83
N THR A 89 -17.98 -10.79 2.12
CA THR A 89 -19.10 -10.94 3.07
C THR A 89 -19.18 -9.82 4.11
N ALA A 90 -18.25 -8.85 4.08
CA ALA A 90 -18.26 -7.75 5.05
C ALA A 90 -19.41 -6.77 4.74
N SER A 91 -20.16 -6.38 5.79
CA SER A 91 -21.12 -5.29 5.69
C SER A 91 -20.40 -3.98 5.39
N HIS A 92 -21.12 -3.04 4.77
CA HIS A 92 -20.58 -1.72 4.44
C HIS A 92 -19.97 -1.01 5.66
N GLU A 93 -20.62 -1.10 6.81
CA GLU A 93 -20.14 -0.55 8.08
C GLU A 93 -18.81 -1.18 8.52
N LYS A 94 -18.66 -2.50 8.36
CA LYS A 94 -17.43 -3.21 8.72
C LYS A 94 -16.26 -2.78 7.82
N ILE A 95 -16.50 -2.61 6.52
CA ILE A 95 -15.49 -2.08 5.59
C ILE A 95 -15.07 -0.66 6.00
N LEU A 96 -16.03 0.22 6.33
CA LEU A 96 -15.72 1.57 6.78
C LEU A 96 -14.94 1.58 8.09
N GLN A 97 -15.28 0.70 9.04
CA GLN A 97 -14.53 0.57 10.28
C GLN A 97 -13.09 0.10 10.03
N SER A 98 -12.92 -0.94 9.21
CA SER A 98 -11.57 -1.43 8.87
C SER A 98 -10.76 -0.41 8.09
N LEU A 99 -11.39 0.38 7.20
CA LEU A 99 -10.72 1.50 6.52
C LEU A 99 -10.29 2.60 7.48
N ARG A 100 -11.11 2.93 8.48
CA ARG A 100 -10.74 3.88 9.54
C ARG A 100 -9.53 3.38 10.33
N GLN A 101 -9.55 2.12 10.78
CA GLN A 101 -8.41 1.51 11.47
C GLN A 101 -7.16 1.52 10.59
N TRP A 102 -7.30 1.20 9.30
CA TRP A 102 -6.19 1.25 8.36
C TRP A 102 -5.59 2.66 8.25
N CYS A 103 -6.42 3.70 8.25
CA CYS A 103 -5.94 5.09 8.22
C CYS A 103 -5.20 5.45 9.52
N GLU A 104 -5.74 5.10 10.69
CA GLU A 104 -5.11 5.36 11.98
C GLU A 104 -3.76 4.64 12.10
N ASP A 105 -3.69 3.38 11.69
CA ASP A 105 -2.44 2.62 11.68
C ASP A 105 -1.44 3.22 10.69
N ALA A 106 -1.90 3.68 9.53
CA ALA A 106 -1.04 4.28 8.49
C ALA A 106 -0.44 5.60 8.99
N GLU A 107 -1.23 6.40 9.71
CA GLU A 107 -0.78 7.62 10.37
C GLU A 107 0.24 7.32 11.49
N ALA A 108 0.08 6.21 12.22
CA ALA A 108 1.03 5.80 13.25
C ALA A 108 2.39 5.33 12.69
N THR A 109 2.51 5.07 11.38
CA THR A 109 3.79 4.63 10.78
C THR A 109 4.84 5.73 10.70
N GLY A 110 4.46 7.01 10.77
CA GLY A 110 5.38 8.13 10.58
C GLY A 110 5.88 8.32 9.14
N ILE A 111 5.34 7.54 8.18
CA ILE A 111 5.71 7.64 6.77
C ILE A 111 4.78 8.68 6.12
N GLU A 112 5.33 9.85 5.81
CA GLU A 112 4.59 10.98 5.24
C GLU A 112 3.74 10.59 4.01
N ALA A 113 4.27 9.71 3.15
CA ALA A 113 3.55 9.21 1.98
C ALA A 113 2.30 8.37 2.35
N LEU A 114 2.36 7.60 3.44
CA LEU A 114 1.24 6.81 3.96
C LEU A 114 0.23 7.71 4.67
N GLU A 115 0.70 8.65 5.49
CA GLU A 115 -0.13 9.65 6.18
C GLU A 115 -0.98 10.47 5.20
N ASP A 116 -0.37 11.04 4.17
CA ASP A 116 -1.07 11.83 3.14
C ASP A 116 -2.15 11.00 2.42
N PHE A 117 -1.84 9.74 2.16
CA PHE A 117 -2.79 8.82 1.54
C PHE A 117 -3.92 8.45 2.49
N ALA A 118 -3.63 8.20 3.77
CA ALA A 118 -4.61 7.90 4.80
C ALA A 118 -5.60 9.06 4.98
N GLN A 119 -5.13 10.30 5.06
CA GLN A 119 -6.00 11.49 5.13
C GLN A 119 -6.93 11.60 3.91
N THR A 120 -6.35 11.38 2.72
CA THR A 120 -7.11 11.36 1.47
C THR A 120 -8.18 10.26 1.49
N LEU A 121 -7.81 9.04 1.90
CA LEU A 121 -8.72 7.89 1.98
C LEU A 121 -9.82 8.12 3.03
N ARG A 122 -9.50 8.75 4.16
CA ARG A 122 -10.44 9.11 5.22
C ARG A 122 -11.48 10.10 4.72
N SER A 123 -11.07 11.17 4.01
CA SER A 123 -12.02 12.14 3.42
C SER A 123 -13.03 11.46 2.47
N TYR A 124 -12.56 10.48 1.71
CA TYR A 124 -13.36 9.69 0.79
C TYR A 124 -14.35 8.77 1.50
N SER A 125 -13.94 8.16 2.62
CA SER A 125 -14.83 7.34 3.45
C SER A 125 -15.92 8.17 4.14
N LEU A 126 -15.60 9.42 4.53
CA LEU A 126 -16.53 10.33 5.21
C LEU A 126 -17.57 10.93 4.26
N GLN A 127 -17.23 11.15 2.99
CA GLN A 127 -18.17 11.64 1.96
C GLN A 127 -19.10 10.56 1.39
N ALA A 128 -18.85 9.29 1.72
CA ALA A 128 -19.73 8.19 1.36
C ALA A 128 -20.84 7.92 2.40
N ALA A 129 -20.79 8.61 3.55
CA ALA A 129 -21.79 8.54 4.63
C ALA A 129 -22.96 9.50 4.39
#